data_AF-A0A2H6FHM8-F1
#
_entry.id   AF-A0A2H6FHM8-F1
#
_cell.length_a   1.000
_cell.length_b   1.000
_cell.length_c   1.000
_cell.angle_alpha   90.00
_cell.angle_beta   90.00
_cell.angle_gamma   90.00
#
_symmetry.space_group_name_H-M   'P 1'
#
loop_
_entity.id
_entity.type
_entity.pdbx_description
1 polymer ?
#
loop_
_entity_poly.entity_id
_entity_poly.type
_entity_poly.pdbx_seq_one_letter_code
_entity_poly.pdbx_strand_id
1 'polypeptide(L)' 'MKVKYLGETRNFQTVKGGEKKIDNGMELECMEKEYQSQAVVRVVLDTGEHVKIKRSELQRV' A
#
# COMPACT_ATOMS: atom_id res chain seq x y z
N MET A 1 -0.12 -7.73 8.18
CA MET A 1 -1.34 -8.20 7.48
C MET A 1 -1.11 -8.06 5.99
N LYS A 2 -1.48 -9.04 5.16
CA LYS A 2 -1.39 -8.87 3.71
C LYS A 2 -2.62 -8.17 3.15
N VAL A 3 -2.40 -7.28 2.20
CA VAL A 3 -3.44 -6.58 1.45
C VAL A 3 -3.08 -6.60 -0.02
N LYS A 4 -4.08 -6.71 -0.88
CA LYS A 4 -3.98 -6.65 -2.33
C LYS A 4 -4.38 -5.26 -2.79
N TYR A 5 -3.54 -4.65 -3.60
CA TYR A 5 -3.86 -3.38 -4.22
C TYR A 5 -4.88 -3.58 -5.35
N LEU A 6 -6.04 -2.92 -5.24
CA LEU A 6 -7.13 -2.97 -6.22
C LEU A 6 -7.23 -1.69 -7.05
N GLY A 7 -6.43 -0.66 -6.77
CA GLY A 7 -6.44 0.57 -7.55
C GLY A 7 -5.76 0.42 -8.91
N GLU A 8 -5.75 1.49 -9.69
CA GLU A 8 -5.05 1.52 -10.97
C GLU A 8 -3.53 1.51 -10.77
N THR A 9 -2.82 0.84 -11.69
CA THR A 9 -1.36 0.84 -11.72
C THR A 9 -0.84 2.26 -11.80
N ARG A 10 -0.12 2.73 -10.77
CA ARG A 10 0.45 4.08 -10.74
C ARG A 10 1.73 4.14 -9.91
N ASN A 11 2.49 5.19 -10.12
CA ASN A 11 3.66 5.50 -9.30
C ASN A 11 3.19 6.12 -7.98
N PHE A 12 3.65 5.54 -6.88
CA PHE A 12 3.48 6.06 -5.54
C PHE A 12 4.81 6.58 -5.03
N GLN A 13 4.75 7.74 -4.38
CA GLN A 13 5.91 8.25 -3.67
C GLN A 13 6.09 7.48 -2.36
N THR A 14 7.27 6.91 -2.18
CA THR A 14 7.68 6.26 -0.94
C THR A 14 7.95 7.31 0.12
N VAL A 15 7.84 6.94 1.39
CA VAL A 15 8.12 7.84 2.52
C VAL A 15 9.57 8.34 2.51
N LYS A 16 10.48 7.59 1.86
CA LYS A 16 11.89 7.98 1.67
C LYS A 16 12.10 8.94 0.48
N GLY A 17 11.04 9.32 -0.22
CA GLY A 17 11.10 10.22 -1.38
C GLY A 17 11.41 9.52 -2.72
N GLY A 18 11.50 8.19 -2.74
CA GLY A 18 11.59 7.42 -3.99
C GLY A 18 10.23 7.32 -4.67
N GLU A 19 10.20 7.07 -5.98
CA GLU A 19 8.98 6.68 -6.68
C GLU A 19 8.97 5.18 -6.89
N LYS A 20 7.85 4.55 -6.55
CA LYS A 20 7.63 3.13 -6.78
C LYS A 20 6.34 2.91 -7.54
N LYS A 21 6.44 2.19 -8.65
CA LYS A 21 5.27 1.70 -9.37
C LYS A 21 4.59 0.60 -8.55
N ILE A 22 3.30 0.76 -8.28
CA ILE A 22 2.45 -0.27 -7.70
C ILE A 22 1.49 -0.72 -8.80
N ASP A 23 1.53 -2.00 -9.15
CA ASP A 23 0.63 -2.58 -10.15
C ASP A 23 -0.66 -3.10 -9.51
N ASN A 24 -1.77 -3.03 -10.26
CA ASN A 24 -3.02 -3.63 -9.83
C ASN A 24 -2.84 -5.13 -9.55
N GLY A 25 -3.36 -5.57 -8.40
CA GLY A 25 -3.26 -6.95 -7.94
C GLY A 25 -1.98 -7.28 -7.19
N MET A 26 -1.06 -6.33 -7.00
CA MET A 26 0.13 -6.51 -6.19
C MET A 26 -0.21 -6.75 -4.72
N GLU A 27 0.41 -7.76 -4.12
CA GLU A 27 0.33 -8.02 -2.69
C GLU A 27 1.32 -7.13 -1.94
N LEU A 28 0.82 -6.47 -0.89
CA LEU A 28 1.54 -5.53 -0.06
C LEU A 28 1.30 -5.91 1.40
N GLU A 29 2.25 -5.56 2.27
CA GLU A 29 2.08 -5.77 3.69
C GLU A 29 1.59 -4.49 4.36
N CYS A 30 0.60 -4.58 5.25
CA CYS A 30 0.01 -3.46 5.95
C CYS A 30 -0.04 -3.72 7.46
N MET A 31 0.09 -2.66 8.25
CA MET A 31 -0.19 -2.71 9.69
C MET A 31 -1.70 -2.73 9.93
N GLU A 32 -2.17 -3.76 10.63
CA GLU A 32 -3.60 -4.00 10.84
C GLU A 32 -4.30 -2.87 11.60
N LYS A 33 -3.59 -2.24 12.55
CA LYS A 33 -4.07 -1.04 13.28
C LYS A 33 -4.29 0.16 12.36
N GLU A 34 -3.41 0.39 11.39
CA GLU A 34 -3.59 1.47 10.42
C GLU A 34 -4.76 1.16 9.48
N TYR A 35 -4.88 -0.09 9.03
CA TYR A 35 -5.96 -0.51 8.13
C TYR A 35 -7.37 -0.30 8.71
N GLN A 36 -7.55 -0.50 10.02
CA GLN A 36 -8.86 -0.33 10.65
C GLN A 36 -9.20 1.13 10.96
N SER A 37 -8.19 1.94 11.34
CA SER A 37 -8.42 3.30 11.86
C SER A 37 -8.20 4.42 10.85
N GLN A 38 -7.48 4.20 9.75
CA GLN A 38 -7.09 5.27 8.83
C GLN A 38 -7.68 5.11 7.43
N ALA A 39 -8.02 6.24 6.80
CA ALA A 39 -8.45 6.28 5.40
C ALA A 39 -7.29 6.05 4.42
N VAL A 40 -6.07 6.41 4.85
CA VAL A 40 -4.82 6.18 4.12
C VAL A 40 -3.92 5.36 5.02
N VAL A 41 -3.44 4.25 4.51
CA VAL A 41 -2.67 3.27 5.27
C VAL A 41 -1.27 3.20 4.70
N ARG A 42 -0.29 2.99 5.57
CA ARG A 42 1.07 2.69 5.13
C ARG A 42 1.15 1.21 4.83
N VAL A 43 1.61 0.91 3.62
CA VAL A 43 1.93 -0.44 3.21
C VAL A 43 3.42 -0.56 2.92
N VAL A 44 3.98 -1.67 3.36
CA VAL A 44 5.35 -2.10 3.15
C VAL A 44 5.40 -2.82 1.80
N LEU A 45 6.33 -2.38 0.98
CA LEU A 45 6.70 -3.01 -0.28
C LEU A 45 7.69 -4.14 -0.04
N ASP A 46 7.83 -5.05 -1.00
CA ASP A 46 8.83 -6.13 -0.97
C ASP A 46 10.27 -5.58 -0.82
N THR A 47 10.51 -4.34 -1.25
CA THR A 47 11.79 -3.63 -1.07
C THR A 47 12.03 -3.10 0.35
N GLY A 48 11.12 -3.31 1.29
CA GLY A 48 11.16 -2.74 2.65
C GLY A 48 10.82 -1.25 2.72
N GLU A 49 10.34 -0.66 1.62
CA GLU A 49 9.89 0.72 1.57
C GLU A 49 8.43 0.86 1.98
N HIS A 50 8.07 2.02 2.54
CA HIS A 50 6.69 2.33 2.90
C HIS A 50 6.07 3.26 1.86
N VAL A 51 4.87 2.94 1.39
CA VAL A 51 4.03 3.81 0.57
C VAL A 51 2.68 4.05 1.25
N LYS A 52 2.09 5.22 1.01
CA LYS A 52 0.77 5.58 1.54
C LYS A 52 -0.27 5.29 0.46
N ILE A 53 -1.20 4.39 0.75
CA ILE A 53 -2.27 4.01 -0.17
C ILE A 53 -3.62 4.20 0.53
N LYS A 54 -4.65 4.64 -0.21
CA LYS A 54 -6.00 4.73 0.37
C LYS A 54 -6.49 3.34 0.71
N ARG A 55 -7.08 3.17 1.88
CA ARG A 55 -7.71 1.93 2.31
C ARG A 55 -8.74 1.43 1.31
N SER A 56 -9.51 2.34 0.69
CA SER A 56 -10.50 1.99 -0.33
C SER A 56 -9.93 1.34 -1.58
N GLU A 57 -8.62 1.49 -1.83
CA GLU A 57 -7.90 0.87 -2.95
C GLU A 57 -7.18 -0.42 -2.52
N LEU A 58 -7.45 -0.93 -1.32
CA LEU A 58 -6.79 -2.09 -0.73
C LEU A 58 -7.82 -3.11 -0.23
N GLN A 59 -7.61 -4.36 -0.60
CA GLN A 59 -8.40 -5.49 -0.16
C GLN A 59 -7.58 -6.40 0.74
N ARG A 60 -8.11 -6.75 1.91
CA ARG A 60 -7.48 -7.76 2.77
C ARG A 60 -7.47 -9.11 2.04
N VAL A 61 -6.31 -9.77 2.01
CA VAL A 61 -6.09 -11.14 1.51
C VAL A 61 -5.73 -12.08 2.65
#